data_AF-A0A1D8G3B6-F1
#
_entry.id   AF-A0A1D8G3B6-F1
#
_cell.length_a   1.000
_cell.length_b   1.000
_cell.length_c   1.000
_cell.angle_alpha   90.00
_cell.angle_beta   90.00
_cell.angle_gamma   90.00
#
_symmetry.space_group_name_H-M   'P 1'
#
loop_
_entity.id
_entity.type
_entity.pdbx_description
1 polymer ?
#
loop_
_entity_poly.entity_id
_entity_poly.type
_entity_poly.pdbx_seq_one_letter_code
_entity_poly.pdbx_strand_id
1 'polypeptide(L)'
;MAPRAGRDRADWTGRQVPQASACLPSGPDQPSVRFRPALPGVPAPSGVRRRTAAAGEGRPQRSRSARYVPVPYAAQMRMDSHVRAITARSIRDNGRVTSPTTFTRSRPLSRPRPRLIATDLDGTLLRDDKTVSDRTVAALAAAEEAGIEVFFVTGRPARWMDVVSEHVHGHGLAICSNGAAVVDLHAGRSIVEVRELERRTAHDVVETLRREAPGTAFAMEFTDGIRHEPDYPPLHLDAALTVGPAEKLLHEDLPSAGAPLLKLLALHRDLTPDGFLALARTAAGHHASITRSSPTALLEVSGLGVSKASTLALCCAERGISAEEVVAFGDMPNDIEMLTWAGSSYAMGNAHPDVLAAASDRTAANEEDGVAAVIEDILAHC
;
A
#
# COMPACT_ATOMS: atom_id res chain seq x y z
N MET A 1 73.94 -15.28 -11.71
CA MET A 1 73.11 -15.09 -10.50
C MET A 1 71.69 -14.79 -10.97
N ALA A 2 70.75 -15.70 -10.72
CA ALA A 2 69.30 -15.41 -10.83
C ALA A 2 68.85 -14.58 -9.59
N PRO A 3 67.61 -14.04 -9.48
CA PRO A 3 66.43 -14.33 -10.31
C PRO A 3 65.42 -13.17 -10.61
N ARG A 4 64.54 -13.45 -11.59
CA ARG A 4 63.06 -13.25 -11.68
C ARG A 4 62.46 -11.82 -11.56
N ALA A 5 61.86 -11.29 -12.63
CA ALA A 5 60.47 -11.50 -13.14
C ALA A 5 59.43 -10.64 -12.38
N GLY A 6 58.49 -9.91 -12.99
CA GLY A 6 58.08 -9.73 -14.37
C GLY A 6 56.82 -8.83 -14.45
N ARG A 7 56.19 -8.82 -15.64
CA ARG A 7 54.86 -8.29 -16.04
C ARG A 7 54.79 -6.90 -16.67
N ASP A 8 54.94 -6.93 -18.01
CA ASP A 8 53.91 -6.63 -19.02
C ASP A 8 52.90 -5.51 -18.77
N ARG A 9 53.10 -4.42 -19.53
CA ARG A 9 52.10 -3.44 -19.98
C ARG A 9 52.11 -3.42 -21.51
N ALA A 10 50.94 -3.54 -22.14
CA ALA A 10 50.51 -2.89 -23.39
C ALA A 10 49.08 -3.40 -23.69
N ASP A 11 48.03 -2.58 -23.59
CA ASP A 11 47.53 -1.67 -24.63
C ASP A 11 47.28 -2.35 -25.97
N TRP A 12 46.00 -2.51 -26.36
CA TRP A 12 45.53 -2.41 -27.76
C TRP A 12 44.02 -2.04 -27.78
N THR A 13 43.78 -0.74 -27.97
CA THR A 13 42.85 -0.08 -28.90
C THR A 13 41.48 -0.72 -29.25
N GLY A 14 40.42 0.06 -29.05
CA GLY A 14 39.62 0.59 -30.15
C GLY A 14 38.58 -0.32 -30.81
N ARG A 15 37.31 -0.22 -30.36
CA ARG A 15 36.15 -0.32 -31.25
C ARG A 15 35.11 0.74 -30.91
N GLN A 16 34.75 1.47 -31.96
CA GLN A 16 33.79 2.58 -31.99
C GLN A 16 32.36 2.09 -31.77
N VAL A 17 31.60 2.85 -31.00
CA VAL A 17 30.14 2.76 -30.84
C VAL A 17 29.51 3.68 -31.88
N PRO A 18 28.51 3.25 -32.68
CA PRO A 18 27.86 4.16 -33.62
C PRO A 18 26.88 5.09 -32.89
N GLN A 19 27.04 6.39 -33.17
CA GLN A 19 26.11 7.46 -32.83
C GLN A 19 24.80 7.31 -33.63
N ALA A 20 23.66 7.28 -32.94
CA ALA A 20 22.36 7.48 -33.58
C ALA A 20 22.06 8.98 -33.65
N SER A 21 22.23 9.56 -34.84
CA SER A 21 21.78 10.92 -35.16
C SER A 21 20.29 10.93 -35.48
N ALA A 22 19.65 12.01 -35.03
CA ALA A 22 18.26 12.36 -35.29
C ALA A 22 17.98 12.57 -36.78
N CYS A 23 16.87 12.00 -37.25
CA CYS A 23 16.19 12.41 -38.48
C CYS A 23 14.71 12.63 -38.17
N LEU A 24 14.28 13.90 -38.24
CA LEU A 24 12.89 14.32 -38.34
C LEU A 24 12.35 13.97 -39.74
N PRO A 25 11.07 13.57 -39.85
CA PRO A 25 10.28 13.85 -41.04
C PRO A 25 9.19 14.89 -40.73
N SER A 26 9.22 15.94 -41.53
CA SER A 26 8.18 16.92 -41.82
C SER A 26 6.80 16.29 -42.12
N GLY A 27 5.74 16.90 -41.60
CA GLY A 27 4.35 16.44 -41.72
C GLY A 27 3.70 16.63 -43.10
N PRO A 28 2.41 16.29 -43.20
CA PRO A 28 1.45 17.27 -43.71
C PRO A 28 0.09 17.31 -42.98
N ASP A 29 -0.52 18.50 -43.04
CA ASP A 29 -1.95 18.82 -43.07
C ASP A 29 -2.90 18.39 -41.93
N GLN A 30 -3.15 19.36 -41.03
CA GLN A 30 -4.39 19.45 -40.28
C GLN A 30 -5.46 20.21 -41.09
N PRO A 31 -6.70 19.72 -41.20
CA PRO A 31 -7.81 20.54 -41.67
C PRO A 31 -8.33 21.45 -40.55
N SER A 32 -8.29 22.75 -40.83
CA SER A 32 -8.86 23.83 -40.03
C SER A 32 -10.39 23.72 -39.88
N VAL A 33 -10.90 23.62 -38.65
CA VAL A 33 -12.33 23.82 -38.37
C VAL A 33 -12.56 25.29 -38.02
N ARG A 34 -13.26 25.99 -38.91
CA ARG A 34 -13.68 27.40 -38.75
C ARG A 34 -14.92 27.49 -37.86
N PHE A 35 -14.85 28.35 -36.85
CA PHE A 35 -16.03 28.89 -36.15
C PHE A 35 -16.73 29.95 -37.00
N ARG A 36 -18.08 29.95 -37.02
CA ARG A 36 -18.95 31.12 -37.26
C ARG A 36 -20.44 30.81 -36.90
N PRO A 37 -21.33 31.82 -36.76
CA PRO A 37 -21.96 32.19 -35.49
C PRO A 37 -23.49 31.91 -35.40
N ALA A 38 -24.13 32.41 -34.34
CA ALA A 38 -25.43 32.03 -33.80
C ALA A 38 -26.71 32.75 -34.32
N LEU A 39 -27.86 32.12 -34.01
CA LEU A 39 -29.28 32.59 -33.83
C LEU A 39 -30.22 32.72 -35.05
N PRO A 40 -31.59 32.71 -34.91
CA PRO A 40 -32.47 32.64 -33.70
C PRO A 40 -33.72 31.69 -33.79
N GLY A 41 -34.49 31.52 -32.68
CA GLY A 41 -35.92 31.10 -32.72
C GLY A 41 -36.52 30.40 -31.49
N VAL A 42 -37.37 31.11 -30.74
CA VAL A 42 -38.11 30.83 -29.46
C VAL A 42 -39.53 30.25 -29.78
N PRO A 43 -40.40 29.62 -28.90
CA PRO A 43 -40.66 29.86 -27.46
C PRO A 43 -40.88 28.68 -26.50
N ALA A 44 -40.85 29.05 -25.21
CA ALA A 44 -41.24 28.30 -24.02
C ALA A 44 -42.77 28.19 -23.81
N PRO A 45 -43.23 27.30 -22.91
CA PRO A 45 -44.47 27.51 -22.17
C PRO A 45 -44.20 27.90 -20.71
N SER A 46 -44.95 28.92 -20.30
CA SER A 46 -45.05 29.51 -18.98
C SER A 46 -45.97 28.71 -18.03
N GLY A 47 -45.48 28.47 -16.81
CA GLY A 47 -46.13 28.85 -15.54
C GLY A 47 -47.31 28.03 -15.01
N VAL A 48 -47.19 27.59 -13.73
CA VAL A 48 -48.29 27.63 -12.75
C VAL A 48 -47.73 27.97 -11.36
N ARG A 49 -48.56 28.68 -10.58
CA ARG A 49 -48.32 29.52 -9.41
C ARG A 49 -48.07 28.77 -8.10
N ARG A 50 -47.43 29.49 -7.17
CA ARG A 50 -47.42 29.29 -5.72
C ARG A 50 -48.83 29.11 -5.15
N ARG A 51 -48.96 28.23 -4.15
CA ARG A 51 -49.88 28.39 -3.01
C ARG A 51 -49.16 28.07 -1.70
N THR A 52 -49.22 29.03 -0.78
CA THR A 52 -48.98 28.91 0.65
C THR A 52 -50.22 28.36 1.35
N ALA A 53 -50.07 27.49 2.37
CA ALA A 53 -50.62 27.69 3.72
C ALA A 53 -50.52 26.43 4.61
N ALA A 54 -50.15 26.71 5.88
CA ALA A 54 -50.65 26.15 7.13
C ALA A 54 -50.28 24.72 7.58
N ALA A 55 -49.39 24.71 8.58
CA ALA A 55 -49.55 24.15 9.93
C ALA A 55 -50.29 22.80 10.11
N GLY A 56 -49.53 21.79 10.54
CA GLY A 56 -50.01 20.59 11.20
C GLY A 56 -49.03 20.19 12.29
N GLU A 57 -49.48 20.25 13.54
CA GLU A 57 -48.74 19.90 14.75
C GLU A 57 -48.35 18.41 14.76
N GLY A 58 -47.10 18.11 15.07
CA GLY A 58 -46.58 16.75 15.26
C GLY A 58 -45.56 16.73 16.40
N ARG A 59 -45.92 16.05 17.49
CA ARG A 59 -45.16 15.93 18.76
C ARG A 59 -43.72 15.44 18.58
N PRO A 60 -42.75 15.91 19.39
CA PRO A 60 -41.38 15.40 19.35
C PRO A 60 -41.25 14.08 20.14
N GLN A 61 -40.74 13.04 19.48
CA GLN A 61 -40.23 11.84 20.14
C GLN A 61 -38.85 12.14 20.73
N ARG A 62 -38.73 11.88 22.03
CA ARG A 62 -37.51 11.99 22.83
C ARG A 62 -36.47 10.97 22.37
N SER A 63 -35.34 11.42 21.82
CA SER A 63 -34.12 10.62 21.76
C SER A 63 -33.38 10.72 23.10
N ARG A 64 -33.13 9.57 23.72
CA ARG A 64 -32.33 9.45 24.94
C ARG A 64 -30.86 9.57 24.56
N SER A 65 -30.21 10.66 24.96
CA SER A 65 -28.76 10.79 24.97
C SER A 65 -28.17 9.96 26.11
N ALA A 66 -27.46 8.87 25.76
CA ALA A 66 -26.58 8.19 26.69
C ALA A 66 -25.30 9.03 26.82
N ARG A 67 -25.06 9.52 28.04
CA ARG A 67 -23.86 10.30 28.39
C ARG A 67 -22.66 9.36 28.43
N TYR A 68 -21.68 9.63 27.59
CA TYR A 68 -20.34 9.06 27.70
C TYR A 68 -19.61 9.74 28.87
N VAL A 69 -19.11 8.93 29.81
CA VAL A 69 -18.31 9.36 30.97
C VAL A 69 -16.89 8.80 30.75
N PRO A 70 -15.84 9.63 30.65
CA PRO A 70 -14.49 9.13 30.49
C PRO A 70 -13.91 8.65 31.83
N VAL A 71 -13.28 7.48 31.82
CA VAL A 71 -12.48 6.93 32.93
C VAL A 71 -11.03 7.44 32.78
N PRO A 72 -10.43 8.07 33.81
CA PRO A 72 -9.05 8.54 33.72
C PRO A 72 -8.06 7.39 33.92
N TYR A 73 -7.17 7.19 32.93
CA TYR A 73 -6.04 6.26 33.03
C TYR A 73 -4.83 6.99 33.62
N ALA A 74 -4.55 6.74 34.90
CA ALA A 74 -3.30 7.12 35.54
C ALA A 74 -2.82 5.95 36.41
N ALA A 75 -1.77 5.26 35.96
CA ALA A 75 -0.90 4.48 36.83
C ALA A 75 0.47 4.33 36.16
N GLN A 76 1.36 5.28 36.47
CA GLN A 76 2.80 5.12 36.37
C GLN A 76 3.24 3.91 37.19
N MET A 77 3.89 2.94 36.54
CA MET A 77 4.72 1.96 37.25
C MET A 77 6.20 2.27 37.00
N ARG A 78 6.87 2.54 38.13
CA ARG A 78 8.30 2.72 38.29
C ARG A 78 9.00 1.39 38.02
N MET A 79 10.12 1.47 37.30
CA MET A 79 11.00 0.36 37.01
C MET A 79 12.01 0.23 38.15
N ASP A 80 11.75 -0.67 39.11
CA ASP A 80 12.72 -1.03 40.14
C ASP A 80 13.65 -2.14 39.62
N SER A 81 14.89 -1.73 39.39
CA SER A 81 16.05 -2.58 39.13
C SER A 81 16.38 -3.47 40.32
N HIS A 82 16.28 -4.79 40.16
CA HIS A 82 16.90 -5.75 41.07
C HIS A 82 17.68 -6.81 40.28
N VAL A 83 18.97 -6.51 40.12
CA VAL A 83 20.02 -7.49 39.84
C VAL A 83 20.19 -8.36 41.09
N ARG A 84 20.02 -9.68 40.97
CA ARG A 84 20.51 -10.64 41.97
C ARG A 84 21.41 -11.68 41.33
N ALA A 85 22.64 -11.68 41.83
CA ALA A 85 23.72 -12.59 41.50
C ALA A 85 23.37 -14.05 41.83
N ILE A 86 23.75 -14.95 40.93
CA ILE A 86 23.76 -16.40 41.17
C ILE A 86 25.14 -16.75 41.73
N THR A 87 25.20 -17.25 42.97
CA THR A 87 26.39 -17.87 43.54
C THR A 87 26.18 -19.37 43.72
N ALA A 88 27.18 -20.12 43.25
CA ALA A 88 27.25 -21.57 43.23
C ALA A 88 27.49 -22.22 44.61
N ARG A 89 26.91 -23.42 44.79
CA ARG A 89 27.30 -24.63 45.58
C ARG A 89 26.01 -25.44 45.78
N SER A 90 25.94 -26.77 45.73
CA SER A 90 26.92 -27.84 45.91
C SER A 90 26.41 -29.09 45.19
N ILE A 91 27.35 -29.83 44.61
CA ILE A 91 27.20 -31.20 44.11
C ILE A 91 26.72 -32.12 45.25
N ARG A 92 25.71 -32.94 44.98
CA ARG A 92 25.56 -34.28 45.57
C ARG A 92 25.12 -35.26 44.49
N ASP A 93 25.99 -36.23 44.32
CA ASP A 93 25.85 -37.45 43.54
C ASP A 93 24.69 -38.30 44.10
N ASN A 94 23.83 -38.80 43.21
CA ASN A 94 22.92 -39.90 43.52
C ASN A 94 22.55 -40.63 42.22
N GLY A 95 23.22 -41.77 42.03
CA GLY A 95 22.55 -43.02 41.69
C GLY A 95 21.92 -43.14 40.31
N ARG A 96 22.58 -43.92 39.45
CA ARG A 96 22.04 -44.55 38.24
C ARG A 96 20.59 -45.05 38.45
N VAL A 97 19.63 -44.38 37.81
CA VAL A 97 18.31 -44.95 37.48
C VAL A 97 18.21 -44.93 35.96
N THR A 98 18.40 -46.09 35.34
CA THR A 98 18.13 -46.30 33.92
C THR A 98 16.64 -46.50 33.74
N SER A 99 15.93 -45.47 33.31
CA SER A 99 14.64 -45.59 32.64
C SER A 99 14.73 -44.77 31.36
N PRO A 100 14.33 -45.30 30.20
CA PRO A 100 14.32 -44.51 28.97
C PRO A 100 13.20 -43.48 29.13
N THR A 101 13.54 -42.28 29.58
CA THR A 101 12.68 -41.12 29.37
C THR A 101 12.71 -40.86 27.88
N THR A 102 11.75 -41.44 27.17
CA THR A 102 11.41 -41.08 25.81
C THR A 102 11.12 -39.58 25.84
N PHE A 103 12.09 -38.76 25.43
CA PHE A 103 11.78 -37.43 24.95
C PHE A 103 10.85 -37.66 23.76
N THR A 104 9.55 -37.54 24.01
CA THR A 104 8.60 -37.26 22.95
C THR A 104 9.14 -36.01 22.28
N ARG A 105 9.79 -36.17 21.12
CA ARG A 105 9.92 -35.08 20.16
C ARG A 105 8.51 -34.54 20.04
N SER A 106 8.27 -33.36 20.59
CA SER A 106 7.09 -32.59 20.23
C SER A 106 7.09 -32.58 18.72
N ARG A 107 6.10 -33.25 18.11
CA ARG A 107 5.84 -33.12 16.68
C ARG A 107 5.85 -31.61 16.43
N PRO A 108 6.63 -31.08 15.46
CA PRO A 108 6.51 -29.66 15.14
C PRO A 108 5.02 -29.41 14.96
N LEU A 109 4.48 -28.43 15.71
CA LEU A 109 3.09 -28.04 15.55
C LEU A 109 2.92 -27.82 14.05
N SER A 110 2.09 -28.64 13.41
CA SER A 110 1.79 -28.47 12.00
C SER A 110 1.31 -27.03 11.85
N ARG A 111 1.99 -26.25 11.01
CA ARG A 111 1.58 -24.86 10.76
C ARG A 111 0.07 -24.88 10.43
N PRO A 112 -0.72 -23.94 10.97
CA PRO A 112 -2.13 -23.87 10.63
C PRO A 112 -2.29 -23.78 9.11
N ARG A 113 -3.31 -24.46 8.59
CA ARG A 113 -3.60 -24.41 7.15
C ARG A 113 -3.93 -22.96 6.78
N PRO A 114 -3.34 -22.42 5.71
CA PRO A 114 -3.71 -21.09 5.22
C PRO A 114 -5.21 -21.02 4.94
N ARG A 115 -5.83 -19.92 5.35
CA ARG A 115 -7.22 -19.57 5.01
C ARG A 115 -7.32 -18.30 4.19
N LEU A 116 -6.23 -17.52 4.13
CA LEU A 116 -6.16 -16.31 3.33
C LEU A 116 -4.77 -16.12 2.71
N ILE A 117 -4.75 -15.74 1.45
CA ILE A 117 -3.60 -15.24 0.71
C ILE A 117 -3.77 -13.74 0.55
N ALA A 118 -2.85 -12.94 1.06
CA ALA A 118 -2.76 -11.51 0.84
C ALA A 118 -1.62 -11.22 -0.15
N THR A 119 -1.90 -10.53 -1.23
CA THR A 119 -0.86 -10.22 -2.23
C THR A 119 -0.89 -8.77 -2.64
N ASP A 120 0.29 -8.14 -2.69
CA ASP A 120 0.46 -6.92 -3.47
C ASP A 120 0.31 -7.18 -4.97
N LEU A 121 0.17 -6.10 -5.75
CA LEU A 121 0.01 -6.12 -7.19
C LEU A 121 1.30 -5.81 -7.94
N ASP A 122 1.76 -4.55 -7.94
CA ASP A 122 2.86 -4.09 -8.80
C ASP A 122 4.20 -4.65 -8.34
N GLY A 123 4.90 -5.40 -9.19
CA GLY A 123 6.16 -6.04 -8.79
C GLY A 123 5.97 -7.31 -7.95
N THR A 124 4.72 -7.71 -7.71
CA THR A 124 4.36 -8.92 -6.97
C THR A 124 3.49 -9.87 -7.80
N LEU A 125 2.19 -9.59 -7.92
CA LEU A 125 1.27 -10.40 -8.71
C LEU A 125 1.32 -10.04 -10.20
N LEU A 126 1.43 -8.74 -10.49
CA LEU A 126 1.40 -8.23 -11.85
C LEU A 126 2.78 -8.33 -12.49
N ARG A 127 2.76 -8.67 -13.78
CA ARG A 127 3.90 -8.49 -14.66
C ARG A 127 4.20 -7.00 -14.87
N ASP A 128 5.38 -6.72 -15.40
CA ASP A 128 5.85 -5.38 -15.68
C ASP A 128 4.94 -4.63 -16.67
N ASP A 129 4.30 -5.38 -17.59
CA ASP A 129 3.27 -4.89 -18.52
C ASP A 129 1.88 -4.66 -17.88
N LYS A 130 1.79 -4.88 -16.56
CA LYS A 130 0.61 -4.71 -15.72
C LYS A 130 -0.50 -5.73 -15.97
N THR A 131 -0.19 -6.87 -16.57
CA THR A 131 -1.11 -8.01 -16.72
C THR A 131 -0.94 -9.04 -15.61
N VAL A 132 -1.91 -9.95 -15.47
CA VAL A 132 -1.80 -11.18 -14.67
C VAL A 132 -1.61 -12.33 -15.65
N SER A 133 -0.68 -13.24 -15.38
CA SER A 133 -0.45 -14.40 -16.25
C SER A 133 -1.54 -15.46 -16.10
N ASP A 134 -1.78 -16.23 -17.17
CA ASP A 134 -2.73 -17.36 -17.14
C ASP A 134 -2.42 -18.36 -16.02
N ARG A 135 -1.13 -18.60 -15.73
CA ARG A 135 -0.72 -19.48 -14.63
C ARG A 135 -1.12 -18.90 -13.28
N THR A 136 -0.87 -17.61 -13.05
CA THR A 136 -1.27 -16.94 -11.82
C THR A 136 -2.78 -16.92 -11.68
N VAL A 137 -3.53 -16.64 -12.74
CA VAL A 137 -5.00 -16.73 -12.75
C VAL A 137 -5.46 -18.14 -12.33
N ALA A 138 -4.88 -19.19 -12.92
CA ALA A 138 -5.22 -20.56 -12.58
C ALA A 138 -4.86 -20.93 -11.13
N ALA A 139 -3.73 -20.45 -10.62
CA ALA A 139 -3.32 -20.68 -9.23
C ALA A 139 -4.25 -19.98 -8.23
N LEU A 140 -4.62 -18.71 -8.51
CA LEU A 140 -5.63 -18.00 -7.73
C LEU A 140 -6.95 -18.79 -7.73
N ALA A 141 -7.45 -19.19 -8.90
CA ALA A 141 -8.66 -20.00 -9.05
C ALA A 141 -8.61 -21.29 -8.20
N ALA A 142 -7.48 -21.99 -8.23
CA ALA A 142 -7.30 -23.23 -7.46
C ALA A 142 -7.24 -22.98 -5.93
N ALA A 143 -6.70 -21.85 -5.49
CA ALA A 143 -6.73 -21.46 -4.08
C ALA A 143 -8.17 -21.21 -3.61
N GLU A 144 -8.99 -20.56 -4.44
CA GLU A 144 -10.41 -20.33 -4.13
C GLU A 144 -11.16 -21.65 -3.99
N GLU A 145 -10.96 -22.57 -4.94
CA GLU A 145 -11.60 -23.90 -4.94
C GLU A 145 -11.23 -24.72 -3.70
N ALA A 146 -10.05 -24.49 -3.13
CA ALA A 146 -9.59 -25.07 -1.88
C ALA A 146 -10.12 -24.35 -0.62
N GLY A 147 -10.88 -23.26 -0.78
CA GLY A 147 -11.46 -22.47 0.31
C GLY A 147 -10.51 -21.47 0.96
N ILE A 148 -9.44 -21.07 0.25
CA ILE A 148 -8.50 -20.03 0.69
C ILE A 148 -8.93 -18.71 0.04
N GLU A 149 -9.23 -17.69 0.86
CA GLU A 149 -9.60 -16.36 0.35
C GLU A 149 -8.38 -15.63 -0.23
N VAL A 150 -8.53 -14.87 -1.32
CA VAL A 150 -7.47 -14.01 -1.85
C VAL A 150 -7.83 -12.53 -1.65
N PHE A 151 -6.98 -11.83 -0.90
CA PHE A 151 -7.07 -10.39 -0.71
C PHE A 151 -5.98 -9.66 -1.49
N PHE A 152 -6.36 -8.80 -2.42
CA PHE A 152 -5.41 -7.85 -3.02
C PHE A 152 -5.17 -6.68 -2.08
N VAL A 153 -3.90 -6.39 -1.79
CA VAL A 153 -3.50 -5.36 -0.82
C VAL A 153 -2.45 -4.44 -1.44
N THR A 154 -2.88 -3.27 -1.92
CA THR A 154 -2.08 -2.45 -2.85
C THR A 154 -2.01 -0.97 -2.49
N GLY A 155 -0.98 -0.30 -3.00
CA GLY A 155 -0.86 1.16 -3.03
C GLY A 155 -1.75 1.84 -4.08
N ARG A 156 -2.29 1.08 -5.04
CA ARG A 156 -3.16 1.61 -6.11
C ARG A 156 -4.45 2.23 -5.58
N PRO A 157 -4.99 3.26 -6.25
CA PRO A 157 -6.36 3.69 -6.05
C PRO A 157 -7.35 2.68 -6.66
N ALA A 158 -8.61 2.72 -6.19
CA ALA A 158 -9.68 1.82 -6.63
C ALA A 158 -9.86 1.77 -8.16
N ARG A 159 -9.71 2.92 -8.83
CA ARG A 159 -9.87 3.06 -10.29
C ARG A 159 -8.81 2.31 -11.12
N TRP A 160 -7.74 1.80 -10.53
CA TRP A 160 -6.71 1.01 -11.23
C TRP A 160 -6.82 -0.50 -10.95
N MET A 161 -7.92 -0.95 -10.35
CA MET A 161 -8.11 -2.34 -9.91
C MET A 161 -8.79 -3.23 -10.95
N ASP A 162 -9.18 -2.71 -12.12
CA ASP A 162 -9.88 -3.47 -13.16
C ASP A 162 -9.12 -4.71 -13.62
N VAL A 163 -7.78 -4.66 -13.58
CA VAL A 163 -6.91 -5.80 -13.91
C VAL A 163 -7.15 -7.04 -13.04
N VAL A 164 -7.62 -6.85 -11.79
CA VAL A 164 -7.83 -7.94 -10.84
C VAL A 164 -9.29 -8.07 -10.39
N SER A 165 -10.22 -7.29 -10.95
CA SER A 165 -11.62 -7.29 -10.50
C SER A 165 -12.35 -8.63 -10.71
N GLU A 166 -11.87 -9.46 -11.62
CA GLU A 166 -12.42 -10.80 -11.88
C GLU A 166 -11.86 -11.88 -10.94
N HIS A 167 -10.89 -11.53 -10.08
CA HIS A 167 -10.10 -12.49 -9.27
C HIS A 167 -10.29 -12.32 -7.74
N VAL A 168 -11.26 -11.50 -7.30
CA VAL A 168 -11.56 -11.23 -5.87
C VAL A 168 -12.63 -12.14 -5.26
N HIS A 169 -12.90 -13.29 -5.90
CA HIS A 169 -13.79 -14.35 -5.41
C HIS A 169 -15.19 -13.84 -5.02
N GLY A 170 -15.94 -14.64 -4.24
CA GLY A 170 -17.25 -14.28 -3.72
C GLY A 170 -17.29 -13.07 -2.76
N HIS A 171 -16.16 -12.62 -2.20
CA HIS A 171 -16.17 -11.45 -1.30
C HIS A 171 -16.07 -10.11 -2.04
N GLY A 172 -15.45 -10.05 -3.22
CA GLY A 172 -15.34 -8.82 -4.02
C GLY A 172 -14.40 -7.75 -3.47
N LEU A 173 -13.96 -7.86 -2.22
CA LEU A 173 -13.15 -6.86 -1.53
C LEU A 173 -11.66 -6.83 -1.91
N ALA A 174 -11.09 -5.62 -1.93
CA ALA A 174 -9.65 -5.36 -2.00
C ALA A 174 -9.25 -4.17 -1.10
N ILE A 175 -8.00 -4.16 -0.63
CA ILE A 175 -7.41 -3.05 0.13
C ILE A 175 -6.61 -2.17 -0.83
N CYS A 176 -6.97 -0.90 -0.91
CA CYS A 176 -6.38 0.09 -1.79
C CYS A 176 -5.67 1.20 -1.00
N SER A 177 -4.88 2.01 -1.70
CA SER A 177 -4.18 3.19 -1.15
C SER A 177 -3.39 2.88 0.13
N ASN A 178 -2.63 1.78 0.13
CA ASN A 178 -1.82 1.30 1.25
C ASN A 178 -2.60 1.12 2.56
N GLY A 179 -3.88 0.74 2.48
CA GLY A 179 -4.73 0.51 3.64
C GLY A 179 -5.77 1.61 3.90
N ALA A 180 -5.71 2.74 3.20
CA ALA A 180 -6.64 3.85 3.42
C ALA A 180 -8.07 3.59 2.93
N ALA A 181 -8.28 2.58 2.06
CA ALA A 181 -9.62 2.22 1.59
C ALA A 181 -9.80 0.71 1.47
N VAL A 182 -10.98 0.23 1.84
CA VAL A 182 -11.48 -1.09 1.44
C VAL A 182 -12.53 -0.87 0.36
N VAL A 183 -12.40 -1.62 -0.74
CA VAL A 183 -13.17 -1.41 -1.97
C VAL A 183 -13.83 -2.71 -2.38
N ASP A 184 -15.11 -2.65 -2.72
CA ASP A 184 -15.84 -3.74 -3.35
C ASP A 184 -15.74 -3.61 -4.89
N LEU A 185 -14.94 -4.48 -5.51
CA LEU A 185 -14.73 -4.52 -6.95
C LEU A 185 -15.94 -5.08 -7.71
N HIS A 186 -16.78 -5.91 -7.07
CA HIS A 186 -18.01 -6.42 -7.68
C HIS A 186 -19.11 -5.35 -7.73
N ALA A 187 -19.14 -4.46 -6.74
CA ALA A 187 -20.07 -3.33 -6.69
C ALA A 187 -19.52 -2.09 -7.41
N GLY A 188 -18.87 -2.28 -8.56
CA GLY A 188 -18.38 -1.18 -9.40
C GLY A 188 -17.24 -0.35 -8.79
N ARG A 189 -16.40 -0.98 -7.96
CA ARG A 189 -15.31 -0.35 -7.20
C ARG A 189 -15.81 0.63 -6.15
N SER A 190 -16.94 0.32 -5.51
CA SER A 190 -17.47 1.17 -4.44
C SER A 190 -16.59 1.07 -3.19
N ILE A 191 -16.29 2.21 -2.58
CA ILE A 191 -15.52 2.24 -1.34
C ILE A 191 -16.46 1.89 -0.19
N VAL A 192 -16.16 0.81 0.52
CA VAL A 192 -16.97 0.33 1.65
C VAL A 192 -16.44 0.83 2.99
N GLU A 193 -15.13 1.09 3.09
CA GLU A 193 -14.49 1.66 4.27
C GLU A 193 -13.40 2.66 3.88
N VAL A 194 -13.30 3.75 4.64
CA VAL A 194 -12.26 4.77 4.51
C VAL A 194 -11.53 4.94 5.83
N ARG A 195 -10.20 4.86 5.78
CA ARG A 195 -9.28 5.23 6.87
C ARG A 195 -8.51 6.48 6.44
N GLU A 196 -9.14 7.63 6.66
CA GLU A 196 -8.68 8.91 6.11
C GLU A 196 -7.38 9.41 6.74
N LEU A 197 -6.60 10.13 5.93
CA LEU A 197 -5.58 11.04 6.40
C LEU A 197 -6.24 12.40 6.67
N GLU A 198 -6.31 12.82 7.93
CA GLU A 198 -6.88 14.13 8.28
C GLU A 198 -6.16 15.25 7.51
N ARG A 199 -6.93 16.17 6.91
CA ARG A 199 -6.39 17.27 6.10
C ARG A 199 -5.39 18.14 6.85
N ARG A 200 -5.68 18.42 8.12
CA ARG A 200 -4.76 19.15 9.01
C ARG A 200 -3.45 18.42 9.19
N THR A 201 -3.52 17.11 9.45
CA THR A 201 -2.32 16.26 9.56
C THR A 201 -1.54 16.22 8.25
N ALA A 202 -2.21 16.12 7.10
CA ALA A 202 -1.55 16.21 5.79
C ALA A 202 -0.86 17.57 5.58
N HIS A 203 -1.49 18.67 6.02
CA HIS A 203 -0.92 20.00 5.97
C HIS A 203 0.36 20.11 6.82
N ASP A 204 0.34 19.59 8.05
CA ASP A 204 1.51 19.56 8.94
C ASP A 204 2.68 18.75 8.32
N VAL A 205 2.37 17.64 7.62
CA VAL A 205 3.36 16.86 6.86
C VAL A 205 3.93 17.66 5.69
N VAL A 206 3.08 18.33 4.91
CA VAL A 206 3.51 19.20 3.79
C VAL A 206 4.45 20.28 4.30
N GLU A 207 4.08 21.03 5.34
CA GLU A 207 4.92 22.09 5.91
C GLU A 207 6.27 21.55 6.41
N THR A 208 6.25 20.40 7.08
CA THR A 208 7.45 19.73 7.56
C THR A 208 8.36 19.32 6.41
N LEU A 209 7.85 18.62 5.41
CA LEU A 209 8.64 18.16 4.28
C LEU A 209 9.15 19.30 3.39
N ARG A 210 8.40 20.40 3.24
CA ARG A 210 8.91 21.60 2.55
C ARG A 210 10.13 22.20 3.25
N ARG A 211 10.15 22.19 4.59
CA ARG A 211 11.25 22.71 5.39
C ARG A 211 12.47 21.79 5.37
N GLU A 212 12.26 20.50 5.58
CA GLU A 212 13.35 19.52 5.72
C GLU A 212 13.86 18.99 4.36
N ALA A 213 13.03 19.00 3.31
CA ALA A 213 13.36 18.58 1.95
C ALA A 213 12.82 19.59 0.91
N PRO A 214 13.42 20.79 0.81
CA PRO A 214 13.01 21.82 -0.13
C PRO A 214 13.04 21.33 -1.59
N GLY A 215 12.00 21.63 -2.36
CA GLY A 215 11.84 21.14 -3.74
C GLY A 215 10.94 19.90 -3.85
N THR A 216 10.42 19.38 -2.74
CA THR A 216 9.36 18.38 -2.75
C THR A 216 8.08 18.94 -3.39
N ALA A 217 7.53 18.21 -4.36
CA ALA A 217 6.24 18.48 -4.98
C ALA A 217 5.18 17.49 -4.45
N PHE A 218 3.95 17.96 -4.29
CA PHE A 218 2.89 17.17 -3.66
C PHE A 218 1.71 16.84 -4.57
N ALA A 219 1.09 15.70 -4.32
CA ALA A 219 -0.23 15.33 -4.83
C ALA A 219 -1.05 14.66 -3.74
N MET A 220 -2.37 14.69 -3.87
CA MET A 220 -3.31 14.19 -2.89
C MET A 220 -4.34 13.33 -3.58
N GLU A 221 -4.48 12.11 -3.09
CA GLU A 221 -5.45 11.13 -3.55
C GLU A 221 -6.67 11.18 -2.64
N PHE A 222 -7.80 11.59 -3.19
CA PHE A 222 -9.07 11.60 -2.50
C PHE A 222 -9.98 10.50 -3.04
N THR A 223 -11.06 10.21 -2.33
CA THR A 223 -12.06 9.23 -2.80
C THR A 223 -12.66 9.58 -4.16
N ASP A 224 -12.68 10.86 -4.53
CA ASP A 224 -13.21 11.33 -5.82
C ASP A 224 -12.15 11.52 -6.91
N GLY A 225 -10.85 11.47 -6.58
CA GLY A 225 -9.76 11.55 -7.53
C GLY A 225 -8.56 12.35 -7.04
N ILE A 226 -7.59 12.51 -7.94
CA ILE A 226 -6.30 13.12 -7.62
C ILE A 226 -6.32 14.64 -7.81
N ARG A 227 -5.68 15.35 -6.88
CA ARG A 227 -5.38 16.79 -6.93
C ARG A 227 -3.88 16.96 -6.74
N HIS A 228 -3.23 17.90 -7.43
CA HIS A 228 -1.78 18.03 -7.30
C HIS A 228 -1.26 19.45 -7.48
N GLU A 229 -0.01 19.65 -7.10
CA GLU A 229 0.71 20.89 -7.34
C GLU A 229 1.14 21.05 -8.79
N PRO A 230 1.29 22.29 -9.30
CA PRO A 230 1.76 22.52 -10.66
C PRO A 230 3.10 21.84 -11.00
N ASP A 231 4.00 21.72 -10.02
CA ASP A 231 5.33 21.14 -10.19
C ASP A 231 5.37 19.61 -9.99
N TYR A 232 4.26 19.02 -9.53
CA TYR A 232 4.11 17.57 -9.46
C TYR A 232 3.97 17.04 -10.89
N PRO A 233 4.85 16.12 -11.34
CA PRO A 233 4.82 15.66 -12.70
C PRO A 233 3.51 14.95 -13.00
N PRO A 234 2.99 15.05 -14.23
CA PRO A 234 1.86 14.23 -14.66
C PRO A 234 2.36 12.78 -14.76
N LEU A 235 2.32 12.05 -13.65
CA LEU A 235 2.44 10.60 -13.67
C LEU A 235 1.19 10.12 -14.41
N HIS A 236 1.34 9.82 -15.71
CA HIS A 236 0.35 9.77 -16.79
C HIS A 236 -0.84 8.79 -16.63
N LEU A 237 -1.32 8.51 -15.43
CA LEU A 237 -2.36 7.52 -15.18
C LEU A 237 -3.75 8.16 -15.01
N ASP A 238 -3.86 9.39 -14.48
CA ASP A 238 -5.14 10.09 -14.34
C ASP A 238 -5.03 11.59 -14.61
N ALA A 239 -6.08 12.15 -15.22
CA ALA A 239 -6.23 13.60 -15.29
C ALA A 239 -6.61 14.16 -13.91
N ALA A 240 -5.87 15.14 -13.42
CA ALA A 240 -6.15 15.75 -12.14
C ALA A 240 -7.47 16.51 -12.15
N LEU A 241 -8.26 16.34 -11.09
CA LEU A 241 -9.49 17.10 -10.91
C LEU A 241 -9.20 18.58 -10.63
N THR A 242 -8.08 18.87 -9.96
CA THR A 242 -7.72 20.24 -9.59
C THR A 242 -6.21 20.35 -9.43
N VAL A 243 -5.65 21.46 -9.94
CA VAL A 243 -4.23 21.81 -9.80
C VAL A 243 -4.10 23.08 -8.98
N GLY A 244 -3.23 23.07 -7.97
CA GLY A 244 -2.99 24.22 -7.10
C GLY A 244 -2.00 23.93 -5.98
N PRO A 245 -1.58 24.94 -5.19
CA PRO A 245 -0.70 24.74 -4.03
C PRO A 245 -1.32 23.76 -3.03
N ALA A 246 -0.50 22.87 -2.46
CA ALA A 246 -0.96 21.83 -1.55
C ALA A 246 -1.79 22.40 -0.37
N GLU A 247 -1.38 23.54 0.19
CA GLU A 247 -2.04 24.21 1.31
C GLU A 247 -3.48 24.63 0.96
N LYS A 248 -3.71 25.06 -0.29
CA LYS A 248 -5.05 25.40 -0.78
C LYS A 248 -5.88 24.17 -1.04
N LEU A 249 -5.27 23.15 -1.64
CA LEU A 249 -5.94 21.89 -1.99
C LEU A 249 -6.35 21.06 -0.76
N LEU A 250 -5.67 21.26 0.38
CA LEU A 250 -5.98 20.65 1.67
C LEU A 250 -6.99 21.45 2.49
N HIS A 251 -7.32 22.69 2.10
CA HIS A 251 -8.25 23.53 2.85
C HIS A 251 -9.69 23.00 2.81
N GLU A 252 -10.40 23.09 3.94
CA GLU A 252 -11.75 22.51 4.14
C GLU A 252 -12.87 23.27 3.40
N ASP A 253 -12.63 24.50 2.96
CA ASP A 253 -13.63 25.35 2.29
C ASP A 253 -13.67 25.23 0.75
N LEU A 254 -13.01 24.23 0.17
CA LEU A 254 -13.10 24.00 -1.28
C LEU A 254 -14.50 23.46 -1.65
N PRO A 255 -15.06 23.82 -2.82
CA PRO A 255 -16.33 23.26 -3.31
C PRO A 255 -16.35 21.73 -3.43
N SER A 256 -15.18 21.09 -3.38
CA SER A 256 -14.96 19.64 -3.42
C SER A 256 -14.46 19.05 -2.09
N ALA A 257 -14.54 19.79 -0.97
CA ALA A 257 -13.96 19.39 0.32
C ALA A 257 -14.68 18.22 1.02
N GLY A 258 -15.80 17.75 0.48
CA GLY A 258 -16.54 16.62 1.05
C GLY A 258 -15.89 15.25 0.85
N ALA A 259 -14.96 15.11 -0.10
CA ALA A 259 -14.30 13.84 -0.37
C ALA A 259 -13.17 13.56 0.64
N PRO A 260 -13.18 12.44 1.38
CA PRO A 260 -12.08 12.07 2.27
C PRO A 260 -10.73 11.96 1.56
N LEU A 261 -9.66 12.36 2.25
CA LEU A 261 -8.28 12.22 1.78
C LEU A 261 -7.77 10.82 2.13
N LEU A 262 -7.37 10.04 1.12
CA LEU A 262 -6.86 8.68 1.29
C LEU A 262 -5.35 8.68 1.53
N LYS A 263 -4.61 9.44 0.73
CA LYS A 263 -3.14 9.54 0.84
C LYS A 263 -2.59 10.85 0.30
N LEU A 264 -1.49 11.30 0.89
CA LEU A 264 -0.62 12.35 0.37
C LEU A 264 0.57 11.68 -0.34
N LEU A 265 0.92 12.18 -1.51
CA LEU A 265 2.07 11.78 -2.32
C LEU A 265 3.09 12.92 -2.27
N ALA A 266 4.34 12.61 -1.96
CA ALA A 266 5.43 13.58 -1.91
C ALA A 266 6.57 13.10 -2.81
N LEU A 267 6.91 13.87 -3.84
CA LEU A 267 7.95 13.54 -4.79
C LEU A 267 9.12 14.50 -4.64
N HIS A 268 10.33 13.96 -4.45
CA HIS A 268 11.56 14.70 -4.51
C HIS A 268 12.38 14.30 -5.74
N ARG A 269 12.97 15.26 -6.45
CA ARG A 269 13.72 14.98 -7.69
C ARG A 269 15.17 14.57 -7.45
N ASP A 270 15.80 15.16 -6.42
CA ASP A 270 17.24 15.02 -6.21
C ASP A 270 17.65 14.03 -5.11
N LEU A 271 16.76 13.73 -4.16
CA LEU A 271 17.07 12.80 -3.08
C LEU A 271 16.99 11.36 -3.57
N THR A 272 17.80 10.50 -2.97
CA THR A 272 17.64 9.06 -3.17
C THR A 272 16.33 8.60 -2.54
N PRO A 273 15.68 7.56 -3.09
CA PRO A 273 14.39 7.09 -2.57
C PRO A 273 14.43 6.72 -1.08
N ASP A 274 15.44 5.95 -0.66
CA ASP A 274 15.59 5.54 0.73
C ASP A 274 16.06 6.67 1.63
N GLY A 275 16.92 7.56 1.11
CA GLY A 275 17.32 8.76 1.83
C GLY A 275 16.13 9.68 2.12
N PHE A 276 15.24 9.84 1.15
CA PHE A 276 14.03 10.65 1.32
C PHE A 276 13.05 10.00 2.30
N LEU A 277 12.86 8.67 2.23
CA LEU A 277 12.04 7.94 3.18
C LEU A 277 12.58 8.07 4.62
N ALA A 278 13.88 7.89 4.82
CA ALA A 278 14.52 8.00 6.13
C ALA A 278 14.37 9.41 6.72
N LEU A 279 14.59 10.44 5.89
CA LEU A 279 14.39 11.84 6.27
C LEU A 279 12.94 12.09 6.68
N ALA A 280 11.98 11.70 5.83
CA ALA A 280 10.57 11.95 6.06
C ALA A 280 10.04 11.23 7.31
N ARG A 281 10.44 9.98 7.53
CA ARG A 281 10.09 9.24 8.76
C ARG A 281 10.64 9.91 10.01
N THR A 282 11.87 10.41 9.95
CA THR A 282 12.50 11.13 11.06
C THR A 282 11.78 12.45 11.37
N ALA A 283 11.45 13.22 10.33
CA ALA A 283 10.86 14.54 10.48
C ALA A 283 9.36 14.52 10.77
N ALA A 284 8.59 13.67 10.08
CA ALA A 284 7.14 13.72 10.02
C ALA A 284 6.44 12.40 10.41
N GLY A 285 7.18 11.33 10.75
CA GLY A 285 6.59 10.02 11.07
C GLY A 285 5.73 9.99 12.33
N HIS A 286 5.81 11.01 13.17
CA HIS A 286 4.92 11.17 14.34
C HIS A 286 3.54 11.73 13.97
N HIS A 287 3.40 12.34 12.78
CA HIS A 287 2.13 12.83 12.26
C HIS A 287 1.38 11.76 11.48
N ALA A 288 2.09 10.92 10.72
CA ALA A 288 1.50 10.06 9.70
C ALA A 288 2.35 8.81 9.43
N SER A 289 1.73 7.78 8.85
CA SER A 289 2.43 6.61 8.32
C SER A 289 3.08 6.96 6.98
N ILE A 290 4.39 6.75 6.85
CA ILE A 290 5.16 7.14 5.64
C ILE A 290 5.90 5.92 5.08
N THR A 291 5.68 5.66 3.79
CA THR A 291 6.30 4.55 3.07
C THR A 291 6.65 4.92 1.62
N ARG A 292 7.18 3.97 0.85
CA ARG A 292 7.43 4.07 -0.59
C ARG A 292 7.18 2.74 -1.29
N SER A 293 6.81 2.83 -2.57
CA SER A 293 6.62 1.68 -3.48
C SER A 293 7.26 1.92 -4.85
N SER A 294 7.89 3.09 -5.07
CA SER A 294 8.45 3.49 -6.36
C SER A 294 9.98 3.40 -6.36
N PRO A 295 10.64 3.09 -7.49
CA PRO A 295 12.09 3.26 -7.65
C PRO A 295 12.53 4.74 -7.62
N THR A 296 11.60 5.68 -7.74
CA THR A 296 11.86 7.12 -7.54
C THR A 296 11.69 7.53 -6.08
N ALA A 297 12.15 8.72 -5.72
CA ALA A 297 11.92 9.32 -4.40
C ALA A 297 10.48 9.86 -4.28
N LEU A 298 9.52 8.97 -4.48
CA LEU A 298 8.09 9.17 -4.25
C LEU A 298 7.71 8.50 -2.95
N LEU A 299 7.30 9.30 -1.97
CA LEU A 299 6.72 8.85 -0.72
C LEU A 299 5.21 8.80 -0.81
N GLU A 300 4.64 7.84 -0.12
CA GLU A 300 3.22 7.69 0.10
C GLU A 300 2.95 7.84 1.60
N VAL A 301 2.05 8.76 1.94
CA VAL A 301 1.72 9.16 3.29
C VAL A 301 0.25 8.88 3.55
N SER A 302 -0.03 8.06 4.57
CA SER A 302 -1.38 7.69 5.02
C SER A 302 -1.60 8.17 6.46
N GLY A 303 -2.84 8.09 6.95
CA GLY A 303 -3.14 8.39 8.36
C GLY A 303 -2.22 7.63 9.33
N LEU A 304 -1.95 8.18 10.50
CA LEU A 304 -1.06 7.54 11.49
C LEU A 304 -1.56 6.15 11.86
N GLY A 305 -0.70 5.14 11.73
CA GLY A 305 -1.06 3.73 11.97
C GLY A 305 -1.91 3.09 10.88
N VAL A 306 -2.15 3.78 9.75
CA VAL A 306 -2.72 3.18 8.54
C VAL A 306 -1.60 2.55 7.72
N SER A 307 -1.79 1.31 7.31
CA SER A 307 -0.89 0.53 6.49
C SER A 307 -1.63 -0.66 5.87
N LYS A 308 -1.01 -1.32 4.89
CA LYS A 308 -1.50 -2.57 4.31
C LYS A 308 -1.82 -3.61 5.39
N ALA A 309 -0.89 -3.79 6.33
CA ALA A 309 -1.02 -4.75 7.43
C ALA A 309 -2.16 -4.42 8.38
N SER A 310 -2.26 -3.16 8.81
CA SER A 310 -3.27 -2.76 9.80
C SER A 310 -4.69 -2.90 9.26
N THR A 311 -4.93 -2.57 7.99
CA THR A 311 -6.25 -2.78 7.37
C THR A 311 -6.52 -4.26 7.09
N LEU A 312 -5.51 -5.01 6.63
CA LEU A 312 -5.66 -6.46 6.44
C LEU A 312 -6.01 -7.17 7.74
N ALA A 313 -5.39 -6.80 8.85
CA ALA A 313 -5.69 -7.36 10.17
C ALA A 313 -7.15 -7.11 10.61
N LEU A 314 -7.71 -5.94 10.30
CA LEU A 314 -9.13 -5.65 10.56
C LEU A 314 -10.02 -6.56 9.70
N CYS A 315 -9.76 -6.64 8.39
CA CYS A 315 -10.52 -7.51 7.48
C CYS A 315 -10.44 -8.99 7.88
N CYS A 316 -9.27 -9.47 8.33
CA CYS A 316 -9.10 -10.83 8.82
C CYS A 316 -9.87 -11.07 10.14
N ALA A 317 -9.85 -10.12 11.07
CA ALA A 317 -10.57 -10.24 12.33
C ALA A 317 -12.08 -10.37 12.14
N GLU A 318 -12.67 -9.62 11.21
CA GLU A 318 -14.09 -9.74 10.84
C GLU A 318 -14.46 -11.12 10.27
N ARG A 319 -13.49 -11.81 9.68
CA ARG A 319 -13.62 -13.15 9.09
C ARG A 319 -13.23 -14.27 10.05
N GLY A 320 -12.80 -13.94 11.27
CA GLY A 320 -12.25 -14.90 12.21
C GLY A 320 -11.03 -15.64 11.67
N ILE A 321 -10.19 -14.96 10.90
CA ILE A 321 -8.92 -15.46 10.36
C ILE A 321 -7.79 -14.85 11.20
N SER A 322 -6.94 -15.69 11.80
CA SER A 322 -5.79 -15.21 12.56
C SER A 322 -4.59 -14.94 11.65
N ALA A 323 -3.62 -14.16 12.12
CA ALA A 323 -2.41 -13.86 11.36
C ALA A 323 -1.65 -15.14 10.95
N GLU A 324 -1.65 -16.16 11.83
CA GLU A 324 -1.01 -17.46 11.57
C GLU A 324 -1.61 -18.22 10.37
N GLU A 325 -2.86 -17.93 10.03
CA GLU A 325 -3.60 -18.51 8.90
C GLU A 325 -3.43 -17.69 7.60
N VAL A 326 -2.63 -16.62 7.61
CA VAL A 326 -2.39 -15.74 6.46
C VAL A 326 -1.04 -16.03 5.82
N VAL A 327 -1.04 -16.13 4.49
CA VAL A 327 0.15 -16.09 3.64
C VAL A 327 0.21 -14.74 2.93
N ALA A 328 1.32 -14.01 3.02
CA ALA A 328 1.48 -12.69 2.39
C ALA A 328 2.59 -12.65 1.32
N PHE A 329 2.38 -11.88 0.26
CA PHE A 329 3.34 -11.62 -0.82
C PHE A 329 3.57 -10.12 -1.02
N GLY A 330 4.81 -9.73 -1.28
CA GLY A 330 5.17 -8.33 -1.52
C GLY A 330 6.61 -8.14 -1.95
N ASP A 331 6.93 -6.96 -2.49
CA ASP A 331 8.23 -6.66 -3.07
C ASP A 331 8.81 -5.30 -2.63
N MET A 332 7.98 -4.38 -2.12
CA MET A 332 8.41 -3.02 -1.80
C MET A 332 8.25 -2.64 -0.30
N PRO A 333 8.90 -1.54 0.17
CA PRO A 333 8.87 -1.17 1.59
C PRO A 333 7.48 -0.97 2.22
N ASN A 334 6.44 -0.69 1.43
CA ASN A 334 5.04 -0.63 1.87
C ASN A 334 4.45 -2.00 2.23
N ASP A 335 5.11 -3.11 1.87
CA ASP A 335 4.69 -4.46 2.22
C ASP A 335 5.31 -4.99 3.51
N ILE A 336 6.39 -4.38 4.00
CA ILE A 336 7.17 -4.89 5.14
C ILE A 336 6.30 -5.19 6.36
N GLU A 337 5.39 -4.28 6.71
CA GLU A 337 4.49 -4.49 7.85
C GLU A 337 3.57 -5.69 7.63
N MET A 338 3.05 -5.89 6.41
CA MET A 338 2.14 -6.98 6.07
C MET A 338 2.87 -8.31 6.10
N LEU A 339 4.07 -8.35 5.53
CA LEU A 339 4.95 -9.53 5.49
C LEU A 339 5.45 -9.92 6.89
N THR A 340 5.67 -8.95 7.77
CA THR A 340 6.07 -9.20 9.16
C THR A 340 4.89 -9.67 10.02
N TRP A 341 3.68 -9.19 9.71
CA TRP A 341 2.47 -9.53 10.45
C TRP A 341 1.93 -10.92 10.10
N ALA A 342 1.98 -11.33 8.83
CA ALA A 342 1.43 -12.60 8.37
C ALA A 342 2.20 -13.82 8.93
N GLY A 343 1.49 -14.93 9.14
CA GLY A 343 2.02 -16.18 9.67
C GLY A 343 3.03 -16.86 8.75
N SER A 344 2.90 -16.64 7.44
CA SER A 344 3.93 -16.92 6.44
C SER A 344 3.99 -15.77 5.45
N SER A 345 5.19 -15.44 4.97
CA SER A 345 5.36 -14.36 4.02
C SER A 345 6.48 -14.64 3.04
N TYR A 346 6.31 -14.18 1.80
CA TYR A 346 7.24 -14.39 0.70
C TYR A 346 7.62 -13.04 0.10
N ALA A 347 8.91 -12.73 0.14
CA ALA A 347 9.47 -11.67 -0.67
C ALA A 347 9.67 -12.16 -2.11
N MET A 348 9.28 -11.36 -3.07
CA MET A 348 9.47 -11.66 -4.49
C MET A 348 10.96 -11.67 -4.88
N GLY A 349 11.32 -12.40 -5.94
CA GLY A 349 12.72 -12.47 -6.41
C GLY A 349 13.31 -11.11 -6.81
N ASN A 350 12.44 -10.20 -7.26
CA ASN A 350 12.73 -8.81 -7.60
C ASN A 350 12.58 -7.81 -6.44
N ALA A 351 12.35 -8.29 -5.21
CA ALA A 351 12.01 -7.44 -4.07
C ALA A 351 13.15 -6.55 -3.59
N HIS A 352 12.77 -5.43 -2.98
CA HIS A 352 13.64 -4.53 -2.26
C HIS A 352 14.47 -5.26 -1.19
N PRO A 353 15.74 -4.88 -0.94
CA PRO A 353 16.58 -5.53 0.06
C PRO A 353 15.96 -5.61 1.46
N ASP A 354 15.29 -4.55 1.91
CA ASP A 354 14.61 -4.54 3.22
C ASP A 354 13.42 -5.52 3.27
N VAL A 355 12.77 -5.78 2.13
CA VAL A 355 11.66 -6.74 2.02
C VAL A 355 12.20 -8.16 2.06
N LEU A 356 13.30 -8.44 1.33
CA LEU A 356 14.03 -9.71 1.39
C LEU A 356 14.57 -10.06 2.78
N ALA A 357 14.79 -9.05 3.63
CA ALA A 357 15.22 -9.21 5.01
C ALA A 357 14.05 -9.38 5.99
N ALA A 358 12.86 -8.86 5.67
CA ALA A 358 11.68 -8.89 6.54
C ALA A 358 10.80 -10.14 6.34
N ALA A 359 10.70 -10.66 5.11
CA ALA A 359 9.84 -11.81 4.81
C ALA A 359 10.37 -13.12 5.41
N SER A 360 9.45 -14.05 5.68
CA SER A 360 9.77 -15.37 6.23
C SER A 360 10.49 -16.27 5.22
N ASP A 361 10.19 -16.09 3.93
CA ASP A 361 10.76 -16.86 2.83
C ASP A 361 10.81 -16.01 1.55
N ARG A 362 11.27 -16.59 0.44
CA ARG A 362 11.45 -15.95 -0.85
C ARG A 362 10.85 -16.80 -1.96
N THR A 363 10.36 -16.15 -3.00
CA THR A 363 9.89 -16.82 -4.22
C THR A 363 10.59 -16.25 -5.46
N ALA A 364 10.25 -16.78 -6.63
CA ALA A 364 10.70 -16.27 -7.93
C ALA A 364 10.22 -14.83 -8.16
N ALA A 365 10.71 -14.18 -9.23
CA ALA A 365 10.25 -12.84 -9.56
C ALA A 365 8.79 -12.82 -10.04
N ASN A 366 8.19 -11.63 -10.09
CA ASN A 366 6.85 -11.41 -10.66
C ASN A 366 6.75 -11.91 -12.12
N GLU A 367 7.80 -11.70 -12.93
CA GLU A 367 7.88 -12.19 -14.31
C GLU A 367 7.98 -13.72 -14.44
N GLU A 368 8.28 -14.41 -13.35
CA GLU A 368 8.46 -15.87 -13.29
C GLU A 368 7.30 -16.58 -12.57
N ASP A 369 6.18 -15.86 -12.38
CA ASP A 369 4.97 -16.33 -11.69
C ASP A 369 5.26 -16.81 -10.25
N GLY A 370 6.10 -16.07 -9.51
CA GLY A 370 6.52 -16.43 -8.15
C GLY A 370 5.35 -16.62 -7.16
N VAL A 371 4.29 -15.83 -7.29
CA VAL A 371 3.07 -16.01 -6.48
C VAL A 371 2.39 -17.35 -6.80
N ALA A 372 2.21 -17.66 -8.09
CA ALA A 372 1.57 -18.90 -8.54
C ALA A 372 2.32 -20.14 -8.04
N ALA A 373 3.65 -20.14 -8.16
CA ALA A 373 4.49 -21.25 -7.72
C ALA A 373 4.32 -21.58 -6.23
N VAL A 374 4.17 -20.57 -5.38
CA VAL A 374 3.96 -20.77 -3.94
C VAL A 374 2.53 -21.24 -3.65
N ILE A 375 1.53 -20.70 -4.34
CA ILE A 375 0.14 -21.17 -4.20
C ILE A 375 0.02 -22.64 -4.58
N GLU A 376 0.61 -23.04 -5.70
CA GLU A 376 0.67 -24.45 -6.15
C GLU A 376 1.32 -25.35 -5.09
N ASP A 377 2.42 -24.90 -4.47
CA ASP A 377 3.10 -25.63 -3.40
C ASP A 377 2.23 -25.76 -2.14
N ILE A 378 1.56 -24.68 -1.73
CA ILE A 378 0.60 -24.71 -0.60
C ILE A 378 -0.48 -25.76 -0.86
N LEU A 379 -1.10 -25.74 -2.05
CA LEU A 379 -2.18 -26.65 -2.41
C LEU A 379 -1.73 -28.11 -2.51
N ALA A 380 -0.48 -28.36 -2.91
CA ALA A 380 0.08 -29.71 -2.93
C ALA A 380 0.29 -30.31 -1.53
N HIS A 381 0.39 -29.47 -0.50
CA HIS A 381 0.67 -29.87 0.89
C HIS A 381 -0.49 -29.63 1.85
N CYS A 382 -1.63 -29.12 1.37
CA CYS A 382 -2.82 -28.81 2.16
C CYS A 382 -3.66 -30.03 2.51
#